data_AF-A0A5J4XFM9-F1
#
_entry.id   AF-A0A5J4XFM9-F1
#
_cell.length_a   1.000
_cell.length_b   1.000
_cell.length_c   1.000
_cell.angle_alpha   90.00
_cell.angle_beta   90.00
_cell.angle_gamma   90.00
#
_symmetry.space_group_name_H-M   'P 1'
#
loop_
_entity.id
_entity.type
_entity.pdbx_description
1 polymer ?
#
loop_
_entity_poly.entity_id
_entity_poly.type
_entity_poly.pdbx_seq_one_letter_code
_entity_poly.pdbx_strand_id
1 'polypeptide(L)'
;MPRPTPASQHQLVPHAALPGEYCVPDFVTEQEELHLLHMLDACSPLWQDKTFNGKHRGKRWGVEMDLGQRTVVEGVTPLAAELHMLIARMQQLPCLCCFQPNEANAIDYRKDLGHWLKPHVDDRQLSTDKIVTLSLAGLAIITKDARYMYTHGIGRDALLAPRRVSITFRQSPLKAKA
;
A
#
# COMPACT_ATOMS: atom_id res chain seq x y z
N MET A 1 -3.09 3.69 27.89
CA MET A 1 -3.45 2.99 26.64
C MET A 1 -4.15 3.99 25.74
N PRO A 2 -3.61 4.33 24.55
CA PRO A 2 -4.33 5.19 23.62
C PRO A 2 -5.56 4.46 23.09
N ARG A 3 -6.68 5.18 22.97
CA ARG A 3 -7.97 4.63 22.53
C ARG A 3 -7.95 4.56 21.00
N PRO A 4 -8.17 3.40 20.37
CA PRO A 4 -8.24 3.31 18.91
C PRO A 4 -9.39 4.17 18.39
N THR A 5 -9.19 4.83 17.25
CA THR A 5 -10.24 5.58 16.56
C THR A 5 -11.39 4.63 16.23
N PRO A 6 -12.64 4.92 16.67
CA PRO A 6 -13.77 4.06 16.37
C PRO A 6 -14.05 4.04 14.86
N ALA A 7 -14.23 2.84 14.30
CA ALA A 7 -14.43 2.61 12.88
C ALA A 7 -15.64 3.33 12.27
N SER A 8 -16.58 3.82 13.09
CA SER A 8 -17.81 4.51 12.69
C SER A 8 -17.61 5.92 12.09
N GLN A 9 -16.37 6.42 11.99
CA GLN A 9 -16.06 7.75 11.43
C GLN A 9 -15.48 7.71 10.02
N HIS A 10 -15.06 6.54 9.51
CA HIS A 10 -14.43 6.47 8.19
C HIS A 10 -15.47 6.42 7.08
N GLN A 11 -15.57 7.50 6.32
CA GLN A 11 -16.44 7.60 5.15
C GLN A 11 -15.65 7.30 3.87
N LEU A 12 -16.20 6.41 3.03
CA LEU A 12 -15.73 6.22 1.66
C LEU A 12 -16.20 7.39 0.82
N VAL A 13 -15.26 8.17 0.29
CA VAL A 13 -15.51 9.30 -0.61
C VAL A 13 -15.22 8.84 -2.04
N PRO A 14 -16.23 8.75 -2.91
CA PRO A 14 -16.00 8.35 -4.29
C PRO A 14 -15.23 9.42 -5.07
N HIS A 15 -14.34 9.01 -5.96
CA HIS A 15 -13.68 9.95 -6.87
C HIS A 15 -14.63 10.43 -7.97
N ALA A 16 -14.62 11.74 -8.25
CA ALA A 16 -15.59 12.35 -9.16
C ALA A 16 -15.49 11.85 -10.62
N ALA A 17 -14.29 11.52 -11.09
CA ALA A 17 -14.01 11.20 -12.49
C ALA A 17 -13.54 9.76 -12.74
N LEU A 18 -13.30 8.98 -11.69
CA LEU A 18 -12.70 7.65 -11.78
C LEU A 18 -13.64 6.69 -11.05
N PRO A 19 -14.53 6.00 -11.78
CA PRO A 19 -15.45 5.02 -11.19
C PRO A 19 -14.73 4.07 -10.24
N GLY A 20 -15.40 3.69 -9.15
CA GLY A 20 -14.96 2.91 -7.97
C GLY A 20 -13.61 3.25 -7.36
N GLU A 21 -13.12 4.41 -7.77
CA GLU A 21 -12.53 5.47 -6.98
C GLU A 21 -12.95 5.60 -5.53
N TYR A 22 -12.20 5.17 -4.51
CA TYR A 22 -12.54 5.61 -3.14
C TYR A 22 -11.34 6.14 -2.35
N CYS A 23 -11.54 7.30 -1.73
CA CYS A 23 -10.66 7.85 -0.72
C CYS A 23 -11.31 7.73 0.65
N VAL A 24 -10.53 7.41 1.67
CA VAL A 24 -10.95 7.48 3.07
C VAL A 24 -10.04 8.49 3.77
N PRO A 25 -10.51 9.72 4.02
CA PRO A 25 -9.71 10.72 4.72
C PRO A 25 -9.48 10.28 6.16
N ASP A 26 -8.37 10.74 6.72
CA ASP A 26 -8.04 10.56 8.14
C ASP A 26 -8.12 9.09 8.61
N PHE A 27 -7.74 8.15 7.72
CA PHE A 27 -7.79 6.71 8.01
C PHE A 27 -6.89 6.30 9.18
N VAL A 28 -5.82 7.04 9.41
CA VAL A 28 -4.94 6.94 10.59
C VAL A 28 -4.82 8.32 11.24
N THR A 29 -4.66 8.34 12.55
CA THR A 29 -4.34 9.58 13.28
C THR A 29 -2.89 9.99 13.08
N GLU A 30 -2.54 11.24 13.37
CA GLU A 30 -1.13 11.70 13.34
C GLU A 30 -0.20 10.87 14.24
N GLN A 31 -0.70 10.44 15.41
CA GLN A 31 0.06 9.60 16.33
C GLN A 31 0.28 8.18 15.76
N GLU A 32 -0.74 7.61 15.12
CA GLU A 32 -0.64 6.32 14.43
C GLU A 32 0.30 6.42 13.23
N GLU A 33 0.23 7.49 12.44
CA GLU A 33 1.16 7.76 11.35
C GLU A 33 2.60 7.82 11.86
N LEU A 34 2.88 8.57 12.92
CA LEU A 34 4.22 8.65 13.50
C LEU A 34 4.72 7.28 13.97
N HIS A 35 3.86 6.51 14.64
CA HIS A 35 4.19 5.16 15.08
C HIS A 35 4.49 4.22 13.90
N LEU A 36 3.68 4.27 12.84
CA LEU A 36 3.88 3.49 11.62
C LEU A 36 5.19 3.87 10.92
N LEU A 37 5.53 5.16 10.84
CA LEU A 37 6.79 5.61 10.25
C LEU A 37 8.00 5.11 11.04
N HIS A 38 7.97 5.21 12.37
CA HIS A 38 9.03 4.66 13.23
C HIS A 38 9.16 3.15 13.09
N MET A 39 8.03 2.43 13.08
CA MET A 39 8.01 0.99 12.84
C MET A 39 8.64 0.66 11.48
N LEU A 40 8.24 1.35 10.42
CA LEU A 40 8.76 1.13 9.08
C LEU A 40 10.26 1.42 8.99
N ASP A 41 10.81 2.35 9.77
CA ASP A 41 12.25 2.62 9.76
C ASP A 41 13.05 1.58 10.56
N ALA A 42 12.45 0.97 11.58
CA ALA A 42 13.11 0.00 12.46
C ALA A 42 12.90 -1.47 12.06
N CYS A 43 11.81 -1.81 11.38
CA CYS A 43 11.41 -3.20 11.15
C CYS A 43 12.19 -3.87 10.01
N SER A 44 12.21 -5.20 10.04
CA SER A 44 12.62 -6.03 8.90
C SER A 44 11.47 -6.21 7.89
N PRO A 45 11.77 -6.25 6.58
CA PRO A 45 13.09 -6.14 5.97
C PRO A 45 13.57 -4.69 5.96
N LEU A 46 14.88 -4.48 5.88
CA LEU A 46 15.45 -3.13 5.73
C LEU A 46 15.02 -2.48 4.41
N TRP A 47 15.02 -1.15 4.37
CA TRP A 47 14.77 -0.40 3.14
C TRP A 47 15.81 -0.75 2.08
N GLN A 48 15.34 -1.11 0.88
CA GLN A 48 16.22 -1.40 -0.25
C GLN A 48 16.00 -0.39 -1.36
N ASP A 49 17.06 0.18 -1.91
CA ASP A 49 16.97 1.04 -3.08
C ASP A 49 16.47 0.24 -4.30
N LYS A 50 15.54 0.82 -5.05
CA LYS A 50 14.91 0.26 -6.24
C LYS A 50 15.01 1.26 -7.39
N THR A 51 15.28 0.73 -8.59
CA THR A 51 15.44 1.51 -9.84
C THR A 51 14.60 0.98 -11.00
N PHE A 52 14.01 -0.22 -10.87
CA PHE A 52 13.34 -0.92 -11.98
C PHE A 52 12.12 -0.17 -12.54
N ASN A 53 11.23 0.34 -11.67
CA ASN A 53 10.01 1.06 -12.05
C ASN A 53 9.98 2.52 -11.55
N GLY A 54 11.16 3.07 -11.27
CA GLY A 54 11.31 4.36 -10.59
C GLY A 54 12.48 4.31 -9.63
N LYS A 55 12.93 5.48 -9.15
CA LYS A 55 13.97 5.59 -8.13
C LYS A 55 13.30 5.77 -6.78
N HIS A 56 13.36 4.78 -5.90
CA HIS A 56 12.76 4.85 -4.56
C HIS A 56 13.36 3.79 -3.63
N ARG A 57 12.92 3.75 -2.36
CA ARG A 57 13.24 2.66 -1.43
C ARG A 57 12.01 1.81 -1.19
N GLY A 58 12.15 0.49 -1.28
CA GLY A 58 11.05 -0.45 -1.12
C GLY A 58 11.24 -1.45 0.02
N LYS A 59 10.15 -1.82 0.67
CA LYS A 59 9.98 -3.00 1.54
C LYS A 59 8.81 -3.84 1.05
N ARG A 60 8.85 -5.15 1.27
CA ARG A 60 7.84 -6.10 0.84
C ARG A 60 7.62 -7.17 1.91
N TRP A 61 6.37 -7.55 2.12
CA TRP A 61 5.95 -8.60 3.06
C TRP A 61 4.88 -9.50 2.42
N GLY A 62 4.79 -10.73 2.91
CA GLY A 62 3.66 -11.63 2.69
C GLY A 62 3.94 -12.72 1.66
N VAL A 63 3.89 -12.39 0.38
CA VAL A 63 4.02 -13.37 -0.72
C VAL A 63 5.16 -13.03 -1.67
N GLU A 64 5.58 -14.04 -2.43
CA GLU A 64 6.56 -13.92 -3.50
C GLU A 64 6.06 -14.57 -4.78
N MET A 65 6.55 -14.07 -5.92
CA MET A 65 6.26 -14.67 -7.23
C MET A 65 7.32 -15.72 -7.53
N ASP A 66 6.90 -16.96 -7.72
CA ASP A 66 7.71 -17.98 -8.36
C ASP A 66 7.64 -17.76 -9.88
N LEU A 67 8.71 -17.22 -10.45
CA LEU A 67 8.81 -16.93 -11.88
C LEU A 67 8.85 -18.20 -12.74
N GLY A 68 9.39 -19.31 -12.22
CA GLY A 68 9.48 -20.57 -12.94
C GLY A 68 8.12 -21.25 -13.07
N GLN A 69 7.35 -21.23 -11.99
CA GLN A 69 6.00 -21.82 -11.93
C GLN A 69 4.89 -20.83 -12.30
N ARG A 70 5.22 -19.54 -12.45
CA ARG A 70 4.27 -18.43 -12.66
C ARG A 70 3.16 -18.40 -11.61
N THR A 71 3.53 -18.63 -10.36
CA THR A 71 2.60 -18.78 -9.23
C THR A 71 2.99 -17.87 -8.08
N VAL A 72 2.01 -17.52 -7.24
CA VAL A 72 2.27 -16.81 -5.99
C VAL A 72 2.43 -17.84 -4.87
N VAL A 73 3.54 -17.74 -4.14
CA VAL A 73 3.89 -18.59 -3.00
C VAL A 73 4.06 -17.73 -1.75
N GLU A 74 3.99 -18.35 -0.57
CA GLU A 74 4.30 -17.66 0.68
C GLU A 74 5.75 -17.13 0.65
N GLY A 75 5.90 -15.86 1.01
CA GLY A 75 7.19 -15.21 1.11
C GLY A 75 7.86 -15.52 2.44
N VAL A 76 9.15 -15.24 2.52
CA VAL A 76 9.94 -15.51 3.75
C VAL A 76 9.61 -14.51 4.86
N THR A 77 9.15 -13.31 4.50
CA THR A 77 8.89 -12.24 5.45
C THR A 77 7.38 -12.06 5.64
N PRO A 78 6.79 -12.42 6.80
CA PRO A 78 5.36 -12.26 7.05
C PRO A 78 4.99 -10.78 7.19
N LEU A 79 3.69 -10.44 7.11
CA LEU A 79 3.24 -9.07 7.40
C LEU A 79 3.63 -8.66 8.82
N ALA A 80 4.13 -7.43 8.97
CA ALA A 80 4.40 -6.86 10.29
C ALA A 80 3.11 -6.79 11.13
N ALA A 81 3.24 -7.01 12.44
CA ALA A 81 2.10 -7.13 13.35
C ALA A 81 1.20 -5.87 13.32
N GLU A 82 1.82 -4.69 13.25
CA GLU A 82 1.16 -3.38 13.21
C GLU A 82 0.29 -3.21 11.96
N LEU A 83 0.63 -3.87 10.86
CA LEU A 83 -0.17 -3.84 9.64
C LEU A 83 -1.50 -4.56 9.80
N HIS A 84 -1.60 -5.54 10.71
CA HIS A 84 -2.85 -6.27 10.96
C HIS A 84 -3.93 -5.38 11.57
N MET A 85 -3.56 -4.36 12.35
CA MET A 85 -4.52 -3.38 12.88
C MET A 85 -5.15 -2.56 11.75
N LEU A 86 -4.36 -2.19 10.75
CA LEU A 86 -4.85 -1.48 9.56
C LEU A 86 -5.78 -2.38 8.75
N ILE A 87 -5.44 -3.66 8.57
CA ILE A 87 -6.29 -4.64 7.87
C ILE A 87 -7.63 -4.80 8.58
N ALA A 88 -7.63 -4.98 9.90
CA ALA A 88 -8.85 -5.10 10.68
C ALA A 88 -9.75 -3.86 10.56
N ARG A 89 -9.15 -2.66 10.49
CA ARG A 89 -9.87 -1.40 10.25
C ARG A 89 -10.41 -1.32 8.81
N MET A 90 -9.63 -1.70 7.80
CA MET A 90 -10.07 -1.75 6.40
C MET A 90 -11.30 -2.66 6.24
N GLN A 91 -11.31 -3.81 6.92
CA GLN A 91 -12.42 -4.77 6.86
C GLN A 91 -13.73 -4.26 7.51
N GLN A 92 -13.69 -3.14 8.23
CA GLN A 92 -14.93 -2.48 8.69
C GLN A 92 -15.61 -1.67 7.58
N LEU A 93 -14.93 -1.42 6.46
CA LEU A 93 -15.49 -0.69 5.31
C LEU A 93 -16.30 -1.66 4.43
N PRO A 94 -17.53 -1.30 4.01
CA PRO A 94 -18.42 -2.21 3.29
C PRO A 94 -17.81 -2.86 2.04
N CYS A 95 -17.02 -2.13 1.25
CA CYS A 95 -16.39 -2.65 0.03
C CYS A 95 -15.13 -3.51 0.28
N LEU A 96 -14.62 -3.52 1.51
CA LEU A 96 -13.40 -4.22 1.91
C LEU A 96 -13.65 -5.29 3.00
N CYS A 97 -14.90 -5.57 3.36
CA CYS A 97 -15.22 -6.52 4.43
C CYS A 97 -14.68 -7.95 4.18
N CYS A 98 -14.59 -8.36 2.91
CA CYS A 98 -14.01 -9.63 2.49
C CYS A 98 -12.56 -9.51 2.01
N PHE A 99 -11.93 -8.34 2.12
CA PHE A 99 -10.55 -8.12 1.69
C PHE A 99 -9.58 -8.73 2.71
N GLN A 100 -8.85 -9.75 2.28
CA GLN A 100 -7.88 -10.47 3.12
C GLN A 100 -6.49 -10.33 2.48
N PRO A 101 -5.83 -9.16 2.63
CA PRO A 101 -4.54 -8.95 2.03
C PRO A 101 -3.51 -9.88 2.67
N ASN A 102 -2.84 -10.65 1.83
CA ASN A 102 -1.72 -11.51 2.20
C ASN A 102 -0.38 -10.93 1.75
N GLU A 103 -0.35 -9.75 1.14
CA GLU A 103 0.87 -9.03 0.79
C GLU A 103 0.75 -7.53 1.11
N ALA A 104 1.89 -6.94 1.47
CA ALA A 104 2.03 -5.50 1.65
C ALA A 104 3.38 -5.02 1.09
N ASN A 105 3.38 -3.87 0.42
CA ASN A 105 4.60 -3.22 -0.06
C ASN A 105 4.64 -1.79 0.44
N ALA A 106 5.74 -1.41 1.10
CA ALA A 106 5.96 -0.01 1.47
C ALA A 106 7.00 0.63 0.54
N ILE A 107 6.76 1.88 0.15
CA ILE A 107 7.70 2.67 -0.64
C ILE A 107 7.99 3.99 0.08
N ASP A 108 9.28 4.31 0.28
CA ASP A 108 9.79 5.56 0.82
C ASP A 108 10.37 6.44 -0.30
N TYR A 109 9.75 7.60 -0.49
CA TYR A 109 10.17 8.63 -1.44
C TYR A 109 10.85 9.77 -0.68
N ARG A 110 12.02 10.18 -1.17
CA ARG A 110 12.82 11.28 -0.63
C ARG A 110 13.04 12.30 -1.74
N LYS A 111 12.57 13.53 -1.50
CA LYS A 111 12.56 14.60 -2.50
C LYS A 111 13.99 15.02 -2.87
N ASP A 112 14.84 15.19 -1.87
CA ASP A 112 16.27 15.50 -1.98
C ASP A 112 17.06 14.44 -2.75
N LEU A 113 16.65 13.16 -2.65
CA LEU A 113 17.24 12.06 -3.42
C LEU A 113 16.68 11.93 -4.85
N GLY A 114 15.73 12.79 -5.22
CA GLY A 114 15.08 12.77 -6.53
C GLY A 114 14.28 11.50 -6.79
N HIS A 115 13.60 10.98 -5.76
CA HIS A 115 12.77 9.78 -5.90
C HIS A 115 11.54 10.02 -6.79
N TRP A 116 11.08 8.96 -7.47
CA TRP A 116 9.94 9.00 -8.39
C TRP A 116 9.43 7.59 -8.69
N LEU A 117 8.22 7.49 -9.26
CA LEU A 117 7.62 6.24 -9.72
C LEU A 117 7.09 6.41 -11.14
N LYS A 118 7.51 5.51 -12.04
CA LYS A 118 7.05 5.50 -13.43
C LYS A 118 5.54 5.22 -13.49
N PRO A 119 4.78 5.91 -14.37
CA PRO A 119 3.42 5.52 -14.68
C PRO A 119 3.32 4.04 -15.09
N HIS A 120 2.50 3.26 -14.39
CA HIS A 120 2.28 1.85 -14.66
C HIS A 120 0.88 1.39 -14.23
N VAL A 121 0.50 0.18 -14.64
CA VAL A 121 -0.64 -0.56 -14.09
C VAL A 121 -0.12 -1.65 -13.17
N ASP A 122 -0.87 -1.97 -12.11
CA ASP A 122 -0.51 -3.11 -11.26
C ASP A 122 -0.67 -4.42 -12.03
N ASP A 123 0.21 -5.38 -11.76
CA ASP A 123 0.17 -6.68 -12.41
C ASP A 123 -1.13 -7.43 -12.03
N ARG A 124 -1.86 -7.88 -13.06
CA ARG A 124 -3.13 -8.61 -12.92
C ARG A 124 -2.92 -10.06 -12.48
N GLN A 125 -1.74 -10.63 -12.70
CA GLN A 125 -1.41 -12.01 -12.33
C GLN A 125 -1.08 -12.13 -10.84
N LEU A 126 -0.69 -11.03 -10.19
CA LEU A 126 -0.21 -11.05 -8.81
C LEU A 126 -1.29 -10.83 -7.78
N SER A 127 -2.38 -10.11 -8.07
CA SER A 127 -3.41 -9.81 -7.07
C SER A 127 -4.83 -9.75 -7.63
N THR A 128 -5.79 -10.10 -6.77
CA THR A 128 -7.26 -9.95 -6.93
C THR A 128 -7.66 -8.53 -7.30
N ASP A 129 -8.94 -8.24 -7.53
CA ASP A 129 -9.49 -6.94 -7.97
C ASP A 129 -9.14 -5.73 -7.06
N LYS A 130 -9.06 -5.94 -5.73
CA LYS A 130 -8.90 -4.85 -4.75
C LYS A 130 -7.43 -4.51 -4.47
N ILE A 131 -7.12 -3.21 -4.43
CA ILE A 131 -5.87 -2.65 -3.91
C ILE A 131 -6.19 -1.52 -2.98
N VAL A 132 -5.56 -1.50 -1.81
CA VAL A 132 -5.66 -0.40 -0.86
C VAL A 132 -4.27 0.21 -0.68
N THR A 133 -4.15 1.53 -0.81
CA THR A 133 -2.89 2.24 -0.54
C THR A 133 -3.10 3.26 0.57
N LEU A 134 -2.34 3.13 1.65
CA LEU A 134 -2.22 4.12 2.71
C LEU A 134 -1.09 5.11 2.35
N SER A 135 -1.40 6.40 2.33
CA SER A 135 -0.40 7.48 2.19
C SER A 135 -0.01 7.98 3.59
N LEU A 136 1.29 8.16 3.83
CA LEU A 136 1.88 8.65 5.08
C LEU A 136 2.96 9.71 4.81
N ALA A 137 3.23 10.58 5.79
CA ALA A 137 4.26 11.61 5.74
C ALA A 137 4.10 12.57 4.53
N GLY A 138 2.88 12.77 4.05
CA GLY A 138 2.60 13.63 2.91
C GLY A 138 1.32 13.22 2.20
N LEU A 139 0.59 14.22 1.71
CA LEU A 139 -0.61 13.99 0.92
C LEU A 139 -0.22 13.43 -0.45
N ALA A 140 -0.89 12.36 -0.83
CA ALA A 140 -0.98 11.97 -2.23
C ALA A 140 -2.32 11.31 -2.48
N ILE A 141 -3.01 11.86 -3.47
CA ILE A 141 -4.20 11.30 -4.08
C ILE A 141 -3.72 10.11 -4.92
N ILE A 142 -4.14 8.89 -4.58
CA ILE A 142 -3.90 7.70 -5.40
C ILE A 142 -5.25 7.13 -5.82
N THR A 143 -5.32 6.82 -7.11
CA THR A 143 -6.56 6.62 -7.84
C THR A 143 -6.96 5.15 -8.12
N LYS A 144 -8.26 4.76 -8.14
CA LYS A 144 -8.80 3.40 -8.55
C LYS A 144 -10.31 3.13 -8.34
N ASP A 145 -11.19 2.73 -9.31
CA ASP A 145 -11.27 1.53 -10.21
C ASP A 145 -10.43 1.59 -11.49
N ALA A 146 -9.66 2.65 -11.66
CA ALA A 146 -8.72 2.85 -12.74
C ALA A 146 -7.62 1.77 -12.91
N ARG A 147 -7.52 0.77 -12.01
CA ARG A 147 -6.37 -0.14 -11.85
C ARG A 147 -5.81 -0.72 -13.15
N TYR A 148 -6.72 -1.09 -14.05
CA TYR A 148 -6.43 -1.78 -15.29
C TYR A 148 -6.62 -0.90 -16.52
N MET A 149 -7.32 0.22 -16.37
CA MET A 149 -7.73 1.10 -17.46
C MET A 149 -6.85 2.35 -17.55
N TYR A 150 -6.15 2.71 -16.47
CA TYR A 150 -5.29 3.88 -16.42
C TYR A 150 -3.98 3.58 -15.67
N THR A 151 -2.90 4.21 -16.12
CA THR A 151 -1.62 4.16 -15.44
C THR A 151 -1.60 5.11 -14.24
N HIS A 152 -0.86 4.75 -13.20
CA HIS A 152 -0.60 5.61 -12.04
C HIS A 152 0.90 5.72 -11.80
N GLY A 153 1.35 6.89 -11.34
CA GLY A 153 2.77 7.19 -11.11
C GLY A 153 2.94 8.43 -10.22
N ILE A 154 4.17 8.68 -9.79
CA ILE A 154 4.51 9.82 -8.93
C ILE A 154 5.73 10.50 -9.55
N GLY A 155 5.50 11.66 -10.17
CA GLY A 155 6.57 12.52 -10.67
C GLY A 155 7.35 13.18 -9.52
N ARG A 156 8.58 13.62 -9.80
CA ARG A 156 9.43 14.29 -8.80
C ARG A 156 8.76 15.54 -8.24
N ASP A 157 8.12 16.32 -9.12
CA ASP A 157 7.45 17.58 -8.75
C ASP A 157 6.16 17.34 -7.94
N ALA A 158 5.62 16.12 -7.96
CA ALA A 158 4.47 15.72 -7.16
C ALA A 158 4.84 15.38 -5.70
N LEU A 159 6.15 15.32 -5.36
CA LEU A 159 6.59 15.19 -3.97
C LEU A 159 6.53 16.56 -3.29
N LEU A 160 5.40 16.84 -2.64
CA LEU A 160 5.13 18.10 -1.97
C LEU A 160 5.84 18.23 -0.60
N ALA A 161 6.16 17.09 0.03
CA ALA A 161 6.89 17.01 1.29
C ALA A 161 8.31 16.43 1.10
N PRO A 162 9.25 16.66 2.05
CA PRO A 162 10.61 16.10 1.96
C PRO A 162 10.65 14.57 1.92
N ARG A 163 9.74 13.94 2.64
CA ARG A 163 9.51 12.50 2.69
C ARG A 163 8.09 12.24 2.22
N ARG A 164 7.84 11.08 1.61
CA ARG A 164 6.50 10.51 1.45
C ARG A 164 6.62 9.00 1.56
N VAL A 165 5.74 8.38 2.32
CA VAL A 165 5.67 6.92 2.41
C VAL A 165 4.31 6.44 1.93
N SER A 166 4.27 5.32 1.23
CA SER A 166 3.00 4.64 0.95
C SER A 166 3.09 3.16 1.27
N ILE A 167 2.03 2.60 1.85
CA ILE A 167 1.89 1.16 2.09
C ILE A 167 0.74 0.66 1.22
N THR A 168 1.02 -0.24 0.29
CA THR A 168 0.03 -0.83 -0.60
C THR A 168 -0.25 -2.27 -0.19
N PHE A 169 -1.52 -2.55 0.13
CA PHE A 169 -2.04 -3.87 0.49
C PHE A 169 -2.71 -4.51 -0.72
N ARG A 170 -2.44 -5.80 -0.89
CA ARG A 170 -2.97 -6.61 -1.98
C ARG A 170 -3.31 -8.00 -1.47
N GLN A 171 -4.28 -8.63 -2.12
CA GLN A 171 -4.63 -10.02 -1.89
C GLN A 171 -4.30 -10.82 -3.14
N SER A 172 -3.46 -11.83 -2.99
CA SER A 172 -2.83 -12.58 -4.06
C SER A 172 -3.28 -14.04 -4.01
N PRO A 173 -3.67 -14.67 -5.14
CA PRO A 173 -4.13 -16.05 -5.14
C PRO A 173 -2.95 -17.00 -4.89
N LEU A 174 -2.80 -17.45 -3.65
CA LEU A 174 -1.82 -18.48 -3.31
C LEU A 174 -2.19 -19.78 -4.02
N LYS A 175 -1.21 -20.39 -4.70
CA LYS A 175 -1.37 -21.79 -5.08
C LYS A 175 -1.23 -22.62 -3.81
N ALA A 176 -2.20 -23.48 -3.52
CA ALA A 176 -2.02 -24.50 -2.49
C ALA A 176 -0.75 -25.30 -2.83
N LYS A 177 0.12 -25.53 -1.84
CA LYS A 177 1.17 -26.55 -1.98
C LYS A 177 0.44 -27.87 -2.23
N ALA A 178 0.72 -28.48 -3.38
CA ALA A 178 0.23 -29.82 -3.72
C ALA A 178 0.85 -30.86 -2.79
#